data_AF-A0A2S4W924-F1
#
_entry.id   AF-A0A2S4W924-F1
#
_cell.length_a   1.000
_cell.length_b   1.000
_cell.length_c   1.000
_cell.angle_alpha   90.00
_cell.angle_beta   90.00
_cell.angle_gamma   90.00
#
_symmetry.space_group_name_H-M   'P 1'
#
loop_
_entity.id
_entity.type
_entity.pdbx_description
1 polymer ?
#
loop_
_entity_poly.entity_id
_entity_poly.type
_entity_poly.pdbx_seq_one_letter_code
_entity_poly.pdbx_strand_id
1 'polypeptide(L)'
;MPPQNSGYAEALETSQKANITPGLELSKRIRAMSRGQLFDHISALVDRIYGEPLKPLQMQTVINLVHRQHTFVLAGTGFGKTRIAEVYWHLFPASKKPVILVLNPLDTLGTIRLPRRRPQNQGC
;
A
#
# COMPACT_ATOMS: atom_id res chain seq x y z
N MET A 1 -2.52 -45.34 1.40
CA MET A 1 -2.04 -44.37 2.40
C MET A 1 -1.40 -43.20 1.64
N PRO A 2 -1.77 -41.94 1.90
CA PRO A 2 -1.10 -40.82 1.27
C PRO A 2 0.31 -40.64 1.89
N PRO A 3 1.31 -40.20 1.11
CA PRO A 3 2.65 -39.97 1.64
C PRO A 3 2.64 -38.80 2.64
N GLN A 4 3.36 -38.99 3.75
CA GLN A 4 3.53 -37.99 4.82
C GLN A 4 4.39 -36.84 4.28
N ASN A 5 3.75 -35.71 3.98
CA ASN A 5 4.34 -34.55 3.31
C ASN A 5 5.11 -33.63 4.29
N SER A 6 5.89 -34.19 5.23
CA SER A 6 6.54 -33.43 6.32
C SER A 6 7.67 -32.51 5.84
N GLY A 7 8.42 -32.94 4.83
CA GLY A 7 9.56 -32.18 4.31
C GLY A 7 9.20 -30.85 3.64
N TYR A 8 7.98 -30.72 3.10
CA TYR A 8 7.53 -29.46 2.50
C TYR A 8 7.16 -28.42 3.55
N ALA A 9 6.53 -28.83 4.64
CA ALA A 9 6.20 -27.95 5.74
C ALA A 9 7.48 -27.42 6.42
N GLU A 10 8.46 -28.29 6.64
CA GLU A 10 9.76 -27.92 7.21
C GLU A 10 10.57 -27.00 6.29
N ALA A 11 10.57 -27.26 4.98
CA ALA A 11 11.22 -26.39 4.00
C ALA A 11 10.57 -25.00 3.93
N LEU A 12 9.23 -24.93 4.00
CA LEU A 12 8.48 -23.67 4.05
C LEU A 12 8.76 -22.90 5.35
N GLU A 13 8.78 -23.56 6.50
CA GLU A 13 9.14 -22.91 7.76
C GLU A 13 10.57 -22.39 7.75
N THR A 14 11.51 -23.16 7.21
CA THR A 14 12.93 -22.79 7.17
C THR A 14 13.15 -21.63 6.20
N SER A 15 12.45 -21.60 5.06
CA SER A 15 12.48 -20.46 4.13
C SER A 15 11.87 -19.19 4.73
N GLN A 16 10.81 -19.31 5.55
CA GLN A 16 10.22 -18.17 6.26
C GLN A 16 11.16 -17.65 7.36
N LYS A 17 11.82 -18.57 8.09
CA LYS A 17 12.82 -18.25 9.11
C LYS A 17 14.13 -17.72 8.54
N ALA A 18 14.46 -17.94 7.26
CA ALA A 18 15.69 -17.42 6.65
C ALA A 18 15.60 -15.95 6.22
N ASN A 19 14.40 -15.35 6.14
CA ASN A 19 14.19 -13.95 5.75
C ASN A 19 14.31 -12.96 6.94
N ILE A 20 15.31 -13.13 7.82
CA ILE A 20 15.55 -12.25 8.99
C ILE A 20 16.41 -11.03 8.60
N THR A 21 16.16 -10.46 7.43
CA THR A 21 16.51 -9.04 7.23
C THR A 21 15.33 -8.25 7.79
N PRO A 22 15.53 -7.19 8.60
CA PRO A 22 14.39 -6.41 9.07
C PRO A 22 13.59 -5.97 7.85
N GLY A 23 12.39 -6.54 7.74
CA GLY A 23 11.53 -6.40 6.59
C GLY A 23 11.31 -4.93 6.26
N LEU A 24 10.84 -4.67 5.06
CA LEU A 24 10.40 -3.34 4.67
C LEU A 24 9.36 -2.81 5.68
N GLU A 25 9.80 -1.93 6.58
CA GLU A 25 8.96 -1.35 7.62
C GLU A 25 8.88 0.17 7.50
N LEU A 26 7.72 0.70 7.86
CA LEU A 26 7.52 2.12 8.09
C LEU A 26 8.37 2.61 9.26
N SER A 27 8.72 3.89 9.24
CA SER A 27 9.49 4.51 10.33
C SER A 27 8.79 4.30 11.69
N LYS A 28 9.60 4.13 12.75
CA LYS A 28 9.08 4.00 14.13
C LYS A 28 8.16 5.16 14.49
N ARG A 29 8.46 6.38 14.01
CA ARG A 29 7.66 7.58 14.21
C ARG A 29 6.24 7.42 13.65
N ILE A 30 6.09 7.00 12.40
CA ILE A 30 4.77 6.84 11.76
C ILE A 30 3.98 5.72 12.47
N ARG A 31 4.63 4.62 12.82
CA ARG A 31 3.97 3.49 13.50
C ARG A 31 3.48 3.80 14.91
N ALA A 32 4.14 4.74 15.60
CA ALA A 32 3.80 5.15 16.96
C ALA A 32 2.76 6.28 17.03
N MET A 33 2.38 6.88 15.90
CA MET A 33 1.35 7.93 15.87
C MET A 33 -0.01 7.37 16.30
N SER A 34 -0.78 8.17 17.04
CA SER A 34 -2.19 7.87 17.31
C SER A 34 -3.01 7.96 16.01
N ARG A 35 -4.23 7.41 16.01
CA ARG A 35 -5.11 7.49 14.83
C ARG A 35 -5.39 8.93 14.39
N GLY A 36 -5.55 9.86 15.34
CA GLY A 36 -5.73 11.29 15.04
C GLY A 36 -4.48 11.91 14.42
N GLN A 37 -3.30 11.64 14.98
CA GLN A 37 -2.03 12.09 14.41
C GLN A 37 -1.78 11.53 13.00
N LEU A 38 -2.14 10.26 12.77
CA LEU A 38 -2.08 9.65 11.45
C LEU A 38 -3.05 10.29 10.48
N PHE A 39 -4.27 10.61 10.93
CA PHE A 39 -5.26 11.30 10.11
C PHE A 39 -4.71 12.62 9.59
N ASP A 40 -4.14 13.46 10.47
CA ASP A 40 -3.57 14.75 10.10
C ASP A 40 -2.36 14.58 9.17
N HIS A 41 -1.47 13.64 9.50
CA HIS A 41 -0.27 13.35 8.72
C HIS A 41 -0.59 12.87 7.31
N ILE A 42 -1.52 11.92 7.17
CA ILE A 42 -1.96 11.37 5.90
C ILE A 42 -2.74 12.43 5.11
N SER A 43 -3.57 13.25 5.77
CA SER A 43 -4.32 14.32 5.10
C SER A 43 -3.37 15.35 4.47
N ALA A 44 -2.35 15.79 5.21
CA ALA A 44 -1.33 16.70 4.68
C ALA A 44 -0.52 16.08 3.53
N LEU A 45 -0.21 14.78 3.62
CA LEU A 45 0.45 14.05 2.55
C LEU A 45 -0.40 14.00 1.28
N VAL A 46 -1.68 13.67 1.43
CA VAL A 46 -2.64 13.50 0.33
C VAL A 46 -2.93 14.83 -0.35
N ASP A 47 -3.15 15.89 0.43
CA ASP A 47 -3.35 17.24 -0.08
C ASP A 47 -2.16 17.68 -0.95
N ARG A 48 -0.94 17.46 -0.46
CA ARG A 48 0.29 17.79 -1.20
C ARG A 48 0.46 17.02 -2.52
N ILE A 49 0.08 15.73 -2.56
CA ILE A 49 0.34 14.86 -3.72
C ILE A 49 -0.79 14.91 -4.74
N TYR A 50 -2.04 14.95 -4.28
CA TYR A 50 -3.22 14.75 -5.11
C TYR A 50 -4.19 15.94 -5.12
N GLY A 51 -4.17 16.80 -4.10
CA GLY A 51 -5.11 17.92 -3.96
C GLY A 51 -6.58 17.51 -3.72
N GLU A 52 -6.85 16.22 -3.49
CA GLU A 52 -8.19 15.69 -3.23
C GLU A 52 -8.14 14.81 -1.97
N PRO A 53 -8.99 15.08 -0.96
CA PRO A 53 -8.99 14.34 0.29
C PRO A 53 -9.45 12.89 0.11
N LEU A 54 -8.98 12.01 0.99
CA LEU A 54 -9.42 10.62 1.01
C LEU A 54 -10.87 10.49 1.47
N LYS A 55 -11.57 9.51 0.91
CA LYS A 55 -12.84 9.06 1.47
C LYS A 55 -12.62 8.49 2.88
N PRO A 56 -13.58 8.62 3.81
CA PRO A 56 -13.41 8.14 5.19
C PRO A 56 -12.95 6.68 5.30
N LEU A 57 -13.53 5.78 4.50
CA LEU A 57 -13.15 4.37 4.50
C LEU A 57 -11.77 4.11 3.87
N GLN A 58 -11.31 4.91 2.90
CA GLN A 58 -9.94 4.83 2.40
C GLN A 58 -8.93 5.26 3.46
N MET A 59 -9.17 6.41 4.12
CA MET A 59 -8.36 6.90 5.22
C MET A 59 -8.25 5.86 6.33
N GLN A 60 -9.40 5.29 6.73
CA GLN A 60 -9.43 4.29 7.77
C GLN A 60 -8.63 3.03 7.38
N THR A 61 -8.70 2.63 6.11
CA THR A 61 -7.92 1.50 5.62
C THR A 61 -6.42 1.77 5.72
N VAL A 62 -5.95 2.94 5.27
CA VAL A 62 -4.53 3.31 5.35
C VAL A 62 -4.04 3.31 6.80
N ILE A 63 -4.82 3.89 7.74
CA ILE A 63 -4.48 3.90 9.17
C ILE A 63 -4.34 2.46 9.71
N ASN A 64 -5.27 1.56 9.36
CA ASN A 64 -5.19 0.17 9.78
C ASN A 64 -3.95 -0.54 9.20
N LEU A 65 -3.59 -0.26 7.94
CA LEU A 65 -2.38 -0.79 7.30
C LEU A 65 -1.09 -0.29 7.98
N VAL A 66 -1.04 0.98 8.41
CA VAL A 66 0.10 1.53 9.17
C VAL A 66 0.31 0.79 10.50
N HIS A 67 -0.79 0.45 11.17
CA HIS A 67 -0.76 -0.35 12.39
C HIS A 67 -0.64 -1.86 12.15
N ARG A 68 -0.37 -2.29 10.91
CA ARG A 68 -0.19 -3.70 10.52
C ARG A 68 -1.41 -4.58 10.84
N GLN A 69 -2.61 -4.01 10.81
CA GLN A 69 -3.85 -4.76 11.02
C GLN A 69 -4.29 -5.43 9.72
N HIS A 70 -4.65 -6.71 9.79
CA HIS A 70 -5.35 -7.38 8.70
C HIS A 70 -6.69 -6.68 8.46
N THR A 71 -6.87 -6.12 7.27
CA THR A 71 -8.00 -5.25 6.95
C THR A 71 -8.74 -5.79 5.73
N PHE A 72 -10.04 -6.02 5.88
CA PHE A 72 -10.94 -6.34 4.78
C PHE A 72 -11.80 -5.11 4.48
N VAL A 73 -11.82 -4.69 3.22
CA VAL A 73 -12.59 -3.51 2.79
C VAL A 73 -13.63 -3.93 1.77
N LEU A 74 -14.90 -3.81 2.15
CA LEU A 74 -16.00 -3.98 1.21
C LEU A 74 -16.17 -2.65 0.45
N ALA A 75 -15.80 -2.65 -0.83
CA ALA A 75 -15.82 -1.45 -1.67
C ALA A 75 -16.27 -1.76 -3.10
N GLY A 76 -17.21 -0.98 -3.60
CA GLY A 76 -17.71 -1.06 -4.98
C GLY A 76 -16.64 -0.75 -6.04
N THR A 77 -17.03 -0.88 -7.31
CA THR A 77 -16.24 -0.39 -8.45
C THR A 77 -16.11 1.13 -8.37
N GLY A 78 -14.99 1.69 -8.85
CA GLY A 78 -14.75 3.14 -8.79
C GLY A 78 -14.50 3.72 -7.38
N PHE A 79 -14.47 2.89 -6.33
CA PHE A 79 -14.20 3.37 -4.96
C PHE A 79 -12.78 3.95 -4.78
N GLY A 80 -11.85 3.66 -5.70
CA GLY A 80 -10.46 4.09 -5.60
C GLY A 80 -9.62 3.16 -4.71
N LYS A 81 -9.78 1.84 -4.87
CA LYS A 81 -8.95 0.84 -4.16
C LYS A 81 -7.45 1.08 -4.39
N THR A 82 -7.08 1.48 -5.60
CA THR A 82 -5.70 1.88 -5.95
C THR A 82 -5.19 3.03 -5.10
N ARG A 83 -6.03 4.04 -4.79
CA ARG A 83 -5.63 5.20 -3.99
C ARG A 83 -5.16 4.81 -2.58
N ILE A 84 -5.73 3.75 -1.99
CA ILE A 84 -5.31 3.21 -0.69
C ILE A 84 -3.86 2.70 -0.77
N ALA A 85 -3.56 1.90 -1.80
CA ALA A 85 -2.23 1.34 -2.02
C ALA A 85 -1.18 2.42 -2.31
N GLU A 86 -1.53 3.41 -3.15
CA GLU A 86 -0.65 4.53 -3.49
C GLU A 86 -0.31 5.39 -2.26
N VAL A 87 -1.31 5.75 -1.45
CA VAL A 87 -1.04 6.54 -0.23
C VAL A 87 -0.18 5.75 0.75
N TYR A 88 -0.47 4.45 0.93
CA TYR A 88 0.36 3.60 1.78
C TYR A 88 1.81 3.50 1.28
N TRP A 89 2.01 3.44 -0.04
CA TRP A 89 3.34 3.47 -0.67
C TRP A 89 4.12 4.74 -0.32
N HIS A 90 3.45 5.89 -0.36
CA HIS A 90 4.05 7.20 -0.08
C HIS A 90 4.44 7.42 1.39
N LEU A 91 3.99 6.56 2.32
CA LEU A 91 4.40 6.63 3.73
C LEU A 91 5.80 6.04 3.97
N PHE A 92 6.34 5.27 3.03
CA PHE A 92 7.70 4.75 3.15
C PHE A 92 8.73 5.81 2.74
N PRO A 93 9.92 5.79 3.34
CA PRO A 93 11.04 6.59 2.86
C PRO A 93 11.34 6.28 1.39
N ALA A 94 11.62 7.31 0.59
CA ALA A 94 11.91 7.15 -0.84
C ALA A 94 13.08 6.19 -1.14
N SER A 95 14.01 6.04 -0.20
CA SER A 95 15.15 5.12 -0.29
C SER A 95 14.77 3.64 -0.19
N LYS A 96 13.63 3.31 0.44
CA LYS A 96 13.23 1.93 0.76
C LYS A 96 12.53 1.22 -0.40
N LYS A 97 12.10 1.94 -1.45
CA LYS A 97 11.44 1.43 -2.67
C LYS A 97 10.46 0.26 -2.39
N PRO A 98 9.38 0.51 -1.63
CA PRO A 98 8.46 -0.56 -1.25
C PRO A 98 7.76 -1.17 -2.48
N VAL A 99 7.57 -2.49 -2.45
CA VAL A 99 6.74 -3.21 -3.42
C VAL A 99 5.40 -3.50 -2.76
N ILE A 100 4.32 -3.00 -3.36
CA ILE A 100 2.94 -3.28 -2.93
C ILE A 100 2.26 -4.05 -4.05
N LEU A 101 1.90 -5.30 -3.77
CA LEU A 101 1.17 -6.14 -4.69
C LEU A 101 -0.33 -5.99 -4.44
N VAL A 102 -1.05 -5.49 -5.43
CA VAL A 102 -2.52 -5.43 -5.42
C VAL A 102 -3.02 -6.50 -6.38
N LEU A 103 -3.48 -7.62 -5.83
CA LEU A 103 -4.09 -8.69 -6.61
C LEU A 103 -5.52 -8.30 -6.96
N ASN A 104 -5.74 -7.83 -8.17
CA ASN A 104 -7.08 -7.63 -8.70
C ASN A 104 -7.50 -8.89 -9.47
N PRO A 105 -8.51 -9.65 -9.03
CA PRO A 105 -8.92 -10.88 -9.69
C PRO A 105 -9.61 -10.68 -11.05
N LEU A 106 -9.80 -9.44 -11.51
CA LEU A 106 -10.26 -9.12 -12.86
C LEU A 106 -9.19 -8.33 -13.62
N ASP A 107 -8.54 -9.00 -14.57
CA ASP A 107 -7.57 -8.42 -15.52
C ASP A 107 -8.24 -7.50 -16.58
N THR A 108 -9.53 -7.18 -16.43
CA THR A 108 -10.36 -6.45 -17.40
C THR A 108 -10.64 -4.97 -17.09
N LEU A 109 -10.06 -4.39 -16.03
CA LEU A 109 -10.10 -2.93 -15.81
C LEU A 109 -8.81 -2.26 -16.30
N GLY A 110 -8.40 -2.63 -17.51
CA GLY A 110 -7.22 -2.13 -18.20
C GLY A 110 -7.22 -0.61 -18.32
N THR A 111 -6.06 -0.03 -17.98
CA THR A 111 -5.60 1.31 -18.37
C THR A 111 -6.34 2.48 -17.72
N ILE A 112 -5.92 2.86 -16.50
CA ILE A 112 -5.97 4.27 -16.10
C ILE A 112 -5.01 5.02 -17.03
N ARG A 113 -5.53 5.60 -18.11
CA ARG A 113 -4.78 6.42 -19.05
C ARG A 113 -4.22 7.62 -18.28
N LEU A 114 -2.96 7.54 -17.87
CA LEU A 114 -2.17 8.70 -17.46
C LEU A 114 -2.31 9.75 -18.58
N PRO A 115 -2.74 10.98 -18.30
CA PRO A 115 -2.61 12.03 -19.29
C PRO A 115 -1.12 12.15 -19.57
N ARG A 116 -0.71 11.83 -20.81
CA ARG A 116 0.60 12.22 -21.31
C ARG A 116 0.72 13.71 -21.05
N ARG A 117 1.66 14.11 -20.19
CA ARG A 117 2.10 15.49 -20.11
C ARG A 117 2.60 15.85 -21.50
N ARG A 118 1.84 16.64 -22.24
CA ARG A 118 2.38 17.30 -23.44
C ARG A 118 3.46 18.24 -22.92
N PRO A 119 4.69 18.19 -23.47
CA PRO A 119 5.65 19.24 -23.20
C PRO A 119 4.99 20.57 -23.62
N GLN A 120 4.91 21.51 -22.69
CA GLN A 120 4.69 22.90 -23.07
C GLN A 120 5.93 23.33 -23.83
N ASN A 121 5.81 23.49 -25.14
CA ASN A 121 6.77 24.25 -25.91
C ASN A 121 6.72 25.70 -25.39
N GLN A 122 7.77 26.12 -24.70
CA GLN A 122 8.14 27.52 -24.60
C GLN A 122 9.13 27.82 -25.72
N GLY A 123 8.87 28.88 -26.48
CA GLY A 123 9.87 29.56 -27.32
C GLY A 123 9.63 29.50 -28.83
N CYS A 124 8.96 30.53 -29.36
CA CYS A 124 9.57 31.48 -30.29
C CYS A 124 9.27 32.88 -29.76
#